data_AF-A0A3N5WT74-F1
#
_entry.id   AF-A0A3N5WT74-F1
#
_cell.length_a   1.000
_cell.length_b   1.000
_cell.length_c   1.000
_cell.angle_alpha   90.00
_cell.angle_beta   90.00
_cell.angle_gamma   90.00
#
_symmetry.space_group_name_H-M   'P 1'
#
loop_
_entity.id
_entity.type
_entity.pdbx_description
1 polymer ?
#
loop_
_entity_poly.entity_id
_entity_poly.type
_entity_poly.pdbx_seq_one_letter_code
_entity_poly.pdbx_strand_id
1 'polypeptide(L)'
;DTTFGRVINMVEEAESNRADVQRVADRFSALYLPVVGGVALATFLLRRDPLATAAVLVVACSCSFALATPIAMLASIGAGAKRGLLVKGGKYLETLSTVNVLLVDKTGTLTLGRPKIEDVIPLGDLTSTELLLLAASAERYSEHPLAEAVRSAARRQDLRLLDPEHFTSVPGIGVVATLGRQTIMVGSGRMVAAEQAKTIESRLLSEGKTLLWVSRDGQPIGVLAASDSLRDEVPEAFRRLRKLGVNRIELLTGDNERTAAALAGMLGIDYRAGLLPEDKIAIVKEYQGKGRRVAMVGDGVNDAPALAQADVGIAMGSGGAYVAVEAAHIALLRDDWLLIPQVFAIARKTMRVVKGNIAFTAVYNILGLTLAAFGILPPVLAAAAQSIPDIGILFNSSRLLKQ
;
A
#
# COMPACT_ATOMS: atom_id res chain seq x y z
N ASP A 1 -18.71 -9.30 15.79
CA ASP A 1 -17.58 -9.78 14.97
C ASP A 1 -17.99 -10.68 13.80
N THR A 2 -18.82 -10.19 12.88
CA THR A 2 -19.11 -10.88 11.62
C THR A 2 -18.43 -10.16 10.47
N THR A 3 -18.12 -10.87 9.38
CA THR A 3 -17.52 -10.33 8.15
C THR A 3 -18.36 -9.17 7.57
N PHE A 4 -19.69 -9.23 7.74
CA PHE A 4 -20.62 -8.19 7.31
C PHE A 4 -20.56 -6.93 8.19
N GLY A 5 -20.44 -7.09 9.52
CA GLY A 5 -20.24 -5.95 10.43
C GLY A 5 -18.92 -5.21 10.20
N ARG A 6 -17.88 -5.93 9.77
CA ARG A 6 -16.59 -5.32 9.39
C ARG A 6 -16.64 -4.53 8.10
N VAL A 7 -17.39 -4.99 7.09
CA VAL A 7 -17.61 -4.23 5.86
C VAL A 7 -18.38 -2.93 6.15
N ILE A 8 -19.37 -2.96 7.05
CA ILE A 8 -20.10 -1.76 7.50
C ILE A 8 -19.16 -0.79 8.22
N ASN A 9 -18.37 -1.27 9.20
CA ASN A 9 -17.41 -0.42 9.92
C ASN A 9 -16.35 0.19 9.00
N MET A 10 -15.88 -0.56 7.99
CA MET A 10 -14.92 -0.04 7.00
C MET A 10 -15.54 1.04 6.09
N VAL A 11 -16.83 0.93 5.77
CA VAL A 11 -17.56 1.98 5.02
C VAL A 11 -17.74 3.22 5.91
N GLU A 12 -18.07 3.04 7.18
CA GLU A 12 -18.14 4.15 8.16
C GLU A 12 -16.78 4.82 8.40
N GLU A 13 -15.68 4.06 8.45
CA GLU A 13 -14.31 4.60 8.52
C GLU A 13 -13.89 5.38 7.27
N ALA A 14 -14.43 5.00 6.11
CA ALA A 14 -14.21 5.73 4.87
C ALA A 14 -15.00 7.04 4.81
N GLU A 15 -16.19 7.08 5.41
CA GLU A 15 -16.99 8.31 5.55
C GLU A 15 -16.41 9.28 6.59
N SER A 16 -15.73 8.76 7.63
CA SER A 16 -15.08 9.59 8.66
C SER A 16 -13.74 10.19 8.19
N ASN A 17 -13.01 9.50 7.30
CA ASN A 17 -11.72 9.95 6.74
C ASN A 17 -11.88 10.78 5.45
N ARG A 18 -12.57 11.92 5.57
CA ARG A 18 -12.79 12.88 4.47
C ARG A 18 -11.51 13.59 4.05
N ALA A 19 -11.44 13.90 2.76
CA ALA A 19 -10.36 14.67 2.14
C ALA A 19 -10.18 16.05 2.80
N ASP A 20 -8.93 16.51 2.94
CA ASP A 20 -8.58 17.83 3.47
C ASP A 20 -9.11 18.93 2.55
N VAL A 21 -9.04 18.74 1.23
CA VAL A 21 -9.66 19.66 0.25
C VAL A 21 -11.18 19.75 0.44
N GLN A 22 -11.85 18.68 0.87
CA GLN A 22 -13.28 18.74 1.21
C GLN A 22 -13.51 19.63 2.44
N ARG A 23 -12.67 19.51 3.48
CA ARG A 23 -12.72 20.40 4.66
C ARG A 23 -12.43 21.87 4.32
N VAL A 24 -11.56 22.12 3.35
CA VAL A 24 -11.29 23.47 2.83
C VAL A 24 -12.51 24.03 2.10
N ALA A 25 -13.20 23.22 1.28
CA ALA A 25 -14.43 23.64 0.60
C ALA A 25 -15.55 24.01 1.59
N ASP A 26 -15.67 23.26 2.69
CA ASP A 26 -16.64 23.54 3.76
C ASP A 26 -16.31 24.87 4.48
N ARG A 27 -15.03 25.11 4.80
CA ARG A 27 -14.58 26.39 5.38
C ARG A 27 -14.77 27.56 4.43
N PHE A 28 -14.48 27.36 3.14
CA PHE A 28 -14.73 28.36 2.11
C PHE A 28 -16.22 28.74 2.06
N SER A 29 -17.11 27.75 2.12
CA SER A 29 -18.57 27.99 2.14
C SER A 29 -18.99 28.85 3.34
N ALA A 30 -18.39 28.64 4.51
CA ALA A 30 -18.68 29.44 5.70
C ALA A 30 -18.22 30.90 5.55
N LEU A 31 -17.07 31.15 4.90
CA LEU A 31 -16.57 32.51 4.64
C LEU A 31 -17.29 33.20 3.47
N TYR A 32 -17.77 32.41 2.51
CA TYR A 32 -18.42 32.89 1.29
C TYR A 32 -19.74 33.60 1.57
N LEU A 33 -20.53 33.11 2.53
CA LEU A 33 -21.84 33.69 2.87
C LEU A 33 -21.76 35.14 3.36
N PRO A 34 -20.88 35.52 4.32
CA PRO A 34 -20.66 36.93 4.68
C PRO A 34 -20.24 37.82 3.50
N VAL A 35 -19.38 37.32 2.61
CA VAL A 35 -18.92 38.08 1.44
C VAL A 35 -20.10 38.37 0.50
N VAL A 36 -20.92 37.36 0.21
CA VAL A 36 -22.13 37.49 -0.60
C VAL A 36 -23.11 38.47 0.03
N GLY A 37 -23.33 38.38 1.34
CA GLY A 37 -24.18 39.32 2.08
C GLY A 37 -23.69 40.75 1.98
N GLY A 38 -22.36 40.96 2.08
CA GLY A 38 -21.73 42.26 1.87
C GLY A 38 -21.94 42.80 0.45
N VAL A 39 -21.78 41.96 -0.58
CA VAL A 39 -22.02 42.33 -1.98
C VAL A 39 -23.50 42.62 -2.24
N ALA A 40 -24.42 41.86 -1.65
CA ALA A 40 -25.85 42.12 -1.75
C ALA A 40 -26.21 43.47 -1.12
N LEU A 41 -25.69 43.76 0.08
CA LEU A 41 -25.91 45.04 0.75
C LEU A 41 -25.34 46.20 -0.05
N ALA A 42 -24.10 46.07 -0.57
CA ALA A 42 -23.50 47.08 -1.43
C ALA A 42 -24.33 47.31 -2.70
N THR A 43 -24.81 46.24 -3.33
CA THR A 43 -25.68 46.32 -4.52
C THR A 43 -26.97 47.06 -4.22
N PHE A 44 -27.62 46.75 -3.08
CA PHE A 44 -28.83 47.42 -2.63
C PHE A 44 -28.62 48.91 -2.36
N LEU A 45 -27.54 49.27 -1.65
CA LEU A 45 -27.26 50.66 -1.30
C LEU A 45 -26.86 51.51 -2.51
N LEU A 46 -26.05 50.97 -3.42
CA LEU A 46 -25.56 51.69 -4.60
C LEU A 46 -26.62 51.83 -5.69
N ARG A 47 -27.42 50.79 -5.92
CA ARG A 47 -28.38 50.77 -7.04
C ARG A 47 -29.83 50.99 -6.64
N ARG A 48 -30.18 50.72 -5.38
CA ARG A 48 -31.57 50.74 -4.87
C ARG A 48 -32.51 49.84 -5.69
N ASP A 49 -31.96 48.80 -6.30
CA ASP A 49 -32.68 47.82 -7.10
C ASP A 49 -32.84 46.51 -6.31
N PRO A 50 -34.05 46.20 -5.82
CA PRO A 50 -34.31 44.97 -5.07
C PRO A 50 -34.19 43.71 -5.96
N LEU A 51 -34.41 43.80 -7.27
CA LEU A 51 -34.29 42.65 -8.17
C LEU A 51 -32.83 42.28 -8.40
N ALA A 52 -31.94 43.25 -8.62
CA ALA A 52 -30.50 43.00 -8.70
C ALA A 52 -29.95 42.43 -7.38
N THR A 53 -30.42 42.94 -6.24
CA THR A 53 -30.06 42.43 -4.91
C THR A 53 -30.52 40.99 -4.71
N ALA A 54 -31.76 40.67 -5.12
CA ALA A 54 -32.27 39.31 -5.08
C ALA A 54 -31.47 38.37 -6.01
N ALA A 55 -31.11 38.81 -7.21
CA ALA A 55 -30.28 38.03 -8.14
C ALA A 55 -28.91 37.69 -7.54
N VAL A 56 -28.28 38.63 -6.83
CA VAL A 56 -27.01 38.42 -6.12
C VAL A 56 -27.13 37.33 -5.06
N LEU A 57 -28.20 37.35 -4.27
CA LEU A 57 -28.44 36.33 -3.23
C LEU A 57 -28.77 34.97 -3.85
N VAL A 58 -29.51 34.94 -4.95
CA VAL A 58 -29.91 33.71 -5.65
C VAL A 58 -28.73 33.03 -6.34
N VAL A 59 -27.88 33.78 -7.03
CA VAL A 59 -26.74 33.20 -7.78
C VAL A 59 -25.67 32.61 -6.85
N ALA A 60 -25.64 33.02 -5.60
CA ALA A 60 -24.59 32.73 -4.65
C ALA A 60 -24.76 31.41 -3.87
N CYS A 61 -25.00 30.29 -4.56
CA CYS A 61 -24.90 28.96 -3.93
C CYS A 61 -23.43 28.54 -3.80
N SER A 62 -23.02 28.09 -2.61
CA SER A 62 -21.74 27.39 -2.39
C SER A 62 -21.82 25.88 -2.64
N CYS A 63 -22.99 25.40 -3.05
CA CYS A 63 -23.39 24.00 -3.07
C CYS A 63 -22.49 23.14 -3.98
N SER A 64 -22.14 23.69 -5.14
CA SER A 64 -21.24 23.05 -6.10
C SER A 64 -19.80 22.93 -5.59
N PHE A 65 -19.32 23.83 -4.73
CA PHE A 65 -17.99 23.70 -4.10
C PHE A 65 -17.94 22.50 -3.15
N ALA A 66 -18.99 22.31 -2.36
CA ALA A 66 -19.10 21.16 -1.45
C ALA A 66 -19.17 19.82 -2.22
N LEU A 67 -19.79 19.82 -3.40
CA LEU A 67 -19.95 18.63 -4.25
C LEU A 67 -18.71 18.30 -5.12
N ALA A 68 -17.89 19.29 -5.46
CA ALA A 68 -16.77 19.15 -6.40
C ALA A 68 -15.79 18.02 -6.04
N THR A 69 -15.51 17.86 -4.75
CA THR A 69 -14.56 16.88 -4.21
C THR A 69 -15.16 15.48 -4.02
N PRO A 70 -16.26 15.30 -3.25
CA PRO A 70 -16.79 13.97 -2.96
C PRO A 70 -17.21 13.21 -4.22
N ILE A 71 -17.78 13.88 -5.24
CA ILE A 71 -18.19 13.23 -6.49
C ILE A 71 -16.96 12.67 -7.23
N ALA A 72 -15.88 13.44 -7.34
CA ALA A 72 -14.66 12.99 -8.01
C ALA A 72 -13.95 11.86 -7.23
N MET A 73 -13.95 11.94 -5.89
CA MET A 73 -13.41 10.89 -5.02
C MET A 73 -14.19 9.60 -5.17
N LEU A 74 -15.53 9.64 -5.05
CA LEU A 74 -16.40 8.48 -5.20
C LEU A 74 -16.26 7.82 -6.58
N ALA A 75 -16.22 8.61 -7.65
CA ALA A 75 -16.00 8.09 -8.99
C ALA A 75 -14.66 7.35 -9.12
N SER A 76 -13.60 7.87 -8.50
CA SER A 76 -12.26 7.28 -8.55
C SER A 76 -12.14 6.02 -7.70
N ILE A 77 -12.68 6.04 -6.49
CA ILE A 77 -12.70 4.88 -5.57
C ILE A 77 -13.53 3.76 -6.20
N GLY A 78 -14.71 4.06 -6.73
CA GLY A 78 -15.56 3.07 -7.39
C GLY A 78 -14.92 2.46 -8.65
N ALA A 79 -14.26 3.28 -9.47
CA ALA A 79 -13.52 2.79 -10.64
C ALA A 79 -12.28 1.96 -10.26
N GLY A 80 -11.56 2.37 -9.21
CA GLY A 80 -10.42 1.63 -8.66
C GLY A 80 -10.81 0.27 -8.09
N ALA A 81 -11.91 0.21 -7.32
CA ALA A 81 -12.40 -1.02 -6.72
C ALA A 81 -12.68 -2.11 -7.77
N LYS A 82 -13.29 -1.74 -8.91
CA LYS A 82 -13.53 -2.64 -10.05
C LYS A 82 -12.25 -3.23 -10.67
N ARG A 83 -11.08 -2.64 -10.38
CA ARG A 83 -9.77 -3.08 -10.87
C ARG A 83 -8.90 -3.72 -9.79
N GLY A 84 -9.47 -3.97 -8.61
CA GLY A 84 -8.76 -4.53 -7.48
C GLY A 84 -7.97 -3.52 -6.65
N LEU A 85 -8.30 -2.23 -6.73
CA LEU A 85 -7.74 -1.18 -5.88
C LEU A 85 -8.79 -0.75 -4.85
N LEU A 86 -8.66 -1.24 -3.61
CA LEU A 86 -9.55 -0.84 -2.52
C LEU A 86 -8.94 0.34 -1.77
N VAL A 87 -9.62 1.50 -1.78
CA VAL A 87 -9.16 2.72 -1.10
C VAL A 87 -10.14 3.03 0.02
N LYS A 88 -9.66 3.06 1.27
CA LYS A 88 -10.50 3.25 2.47
C LYS A 88 -10.94 4.70 2.72
N GLY A 89 -10.75 5.62 1.79
CA GLY A 89 -11.17 7.00 2.00
C GLY A 89 -10.53 8.01 1.05
N GLY A 90 -11.25 9.12 0.80
CA GLY A 90 -10.78 10.19 -0.08
C GLY A 90 -9.51 10.89 0.41
N LYS A 91 -9.30 10.96 1.74
CA LYS A 91 -8.08 11.51 2.34
C LYS A 91 -6.81 10.80 1.87
N TYR A 92 -6.84 9.47 1.77
CA TYR A 92 -5.67 8.69 1.35
C TYR A 92 -5.39 8.90 -0.13
N LEU A 93 -6.42 9.01 -0.96
CA LEU A 93 -6.27 9.31 -2.38
C LEU A 93 -5.71 10.73 -2.60
N GLU A 94 -6.17 11.71 -1.83
CA GLU A 94 -5.62 13.06 -1.83
C GLU A 94 -4.15 13.06 -1.39
N THR A 95 -3.85 12.44 -0.25
CA THR A 95 -2.49 12.39 0.32
C THR A 95 -1.52 11.71 -0.65
N LEU A 96 -1.94 10.59 -1.25
CA LEU A 96 -1.16 9.85 -2.24
C LEU A 96 -0.78 10.69 -3.47
N SER A 97 -1.63 11.65 -3.85
CA SER A 97 -1.34 12.55 -4.98
C SER A 97 -0.11 13.44 -4.74
N THR A 98 0.28 13.62 -3.47
CA THR A 98 1.41 14.46 -3.03
C THR A 98 2.61 13.67 -2.51
N VAL A 99 2.49 12.34 -2.41
CA VAL A 99 3.58 11.46 -1.98
C VAL A 99 4.79 11.58 -2.92
N ASN A 100 5.97 11.67 -2.31
CA ASN A 100 7.26 11.78 -3.01
C ASN A 100 8.32 10.76 -2.55
N VAL A 101 8.06 10.04 -1.45
CA VAL A 101 8.90 8.95 -0.93
C VAL A 101 8.07 7.67 -0.90
N LEU A 102 8.61 6.59 -1.48
CA LEU A 102 8.04 5.25 -1.41
C LEU A 102 9.00 4.34 -0.65
N LEU A 103 8.55 3.87 0.51
CA LEU A 103 9.23 2.84 1.29
C LEU A 103 8.62 1.48 0.94
N VAL A 104 9.45 0.48 0.77
CA VAL A 104 9.03 -0.81 0.24
C VAL A 104 9.61 -1.93 1.07
N ASP A 105 8.77 -2.85 1.56
CA ASP A 105 9.24 -4.08 2.17
C ASP A 105 9.73 -5.09 1.11
N LYS A 106 10.61 -6.01 1.52
CA LYS A 106 11.13 -7.06 0.64
C LYS A 106 10.14 -8.23 0.50
N THR A 107 9.84 -8.89 1.61
CA THR A 107 9.32 -10.26 1.62
C THR A 107 7.81 -10.25 1.38
N GLY A 108 7.33 -11.04 0.42
CA GLY A 108 5.90 -11.04 0.03
C GLY A 108 5.43 -9.77 -0.70
N THR A 109 6.30 -8.75 -0.73
CA THR A 109 6.10 -7.45 -1.35
C THR A 109 6.85 -7.41 -2.67
N LEU A 110 8.15 -7.11 -2.70
CA LEU A 110 8.96 -7.19 -3.95
C LEU A 110 9.13 -8.61 -4.47
N THR A 111 9.08 -9.57 -3.56
CA THR A 111 9.14 -10.99 -3.86
C THR A 111 7.73 -11.60 -3.88
N LEU A 112 7.62 -12.82 -4.40
CA LEU A 112 6.35 -13.54 -4.46
C LEU A 112 5.87 -14.04 -3.08
N GLY A 113 6.71 -14.03 -2.06
CA GLY A 113 6.40 -14.60 -0.74
C GLY A 113 6.25 -16.12 -0.80
N ARG A 114 6.80 -16.75 -1.85
CA ARG A 114 6.69 -18.19 -2.12
C ARG A 114 8.09 -18.75 -2.25
N PRO A 115 8.83 -18.90 -1.13
CA PRO A 115 10.20 -19.37 -1.17
C PRO A 115 10.26 -20.76 -1.82
N LYS A 116 11.36 -21.03 -2.53
CA LYS A 116 11.65 -22.32 -3.15
C LYS A 116 13.03 -22.78 -2.71
N ILE A 117 13.15 -24.05 -2.36
CA ILE A 117 14.46 -24.66 -2.15
C ILE A 117 15.14 -24.82 -3.50
N GLU A 118 16.31 -24.19 -3.63
CA GLU A 118 17.19 -24.26 -4.81
C GLU A 118 18.41 -25.12 -4.54
N ASP A 119 19.02 -25.00 -3.36
CA ASP A 119 20.19 -25.78 -2.98
C ASP A 119 19.89 -26.69 -1.79
N VAL A 120 20.40 -27.91 -1.89
CA VAL A 120 20.37 -28.93 -0.83
C VAL A 120 21.79 -29.43 -0.67
N ILE A 121 22.48 -28.96 0.37
CA ILE A 121 23.92 -29.20 0.54
C ILE A 121 24.13 -30.05 1.80
N PRO A 122 24.37 -31.37 1.65
CA PRO A 122 24.73 -32.22 2.77
C PRO A 122 26.14 -31.93 3.30
N LEU A 123 26.33 -32.15 4.60
CA LEU A 123 27.62 -32.17 5.27
C LEU A 123 27.95 -33.61 5.66
N GLY A 124 29.06 -34.14 5.16
CA GLY A 124 29.45 -35.55 5.36
C GLY A 124 28.91 -36.47 4.27
N ASP A 125 28.58 -37.71 4.65
CA ASP A 125 28.29 -38.80 3.70
C ASP A 125 26.81 -38.89 3.26
N LEU A 126 25.97 -37.96 3.71
CA LEU A 126 24.55 -37.94 3.34
C LEU A 126 24.36 -37.50 1.89
N THR A 127 23.40 -38.12 1.21
CA THR A 127 22.93 -37.62 -0.08
C THR A 127 22.03 -36.42 0.09
N SER A 128 21.93 -35.58 -0.94
CA SER A 128 20.98 -34.45 -0.95
C SER A 128 19.53 -34.93 -0.74
N THR A 129 19.18 -36.10 -1.27
CA THR A 129 17.84 -36.69 -1.17
C THR A 129 17.52 -37.08 0.28
N GLU A 130 18.46 -37.69 1.00
CA GLU A 130 18.28 -38.07 2.41
C GLU A 130 18.17 -36.83 3.30
N LEU A 131 19.02 -35.83 3.07
CA LEU A 131 18.94 -34.56 3.80
C LEU A 131 17.57 -33.90 3.62
N LEU A 132 17.09 -33.83 2.38
CA LEU A 132 15.80 -33.23 2.05
C LEU A 132 14.63 -34.04 2.67
N LEU A 133 14.70 -35.37 2.63
CA LEU A 133 13.71 -36.24 3.25
C LEU A 133 13.60 -35.98 4.76
N LEU A 134 14.73 -35.94 5.47
CA LEU A 134 14.77 -35.70 6.92
C LEU A 134 14.21 -34.31 7.27
N ALA A 135 14.66 -33.28 6.56
CA ALA A 135 14.20 -31.92 6.78
C ALA A 135 12.71 -31.74 6.48
N ALA A 136 12.22 -32.27 5.36
CA ALA A 136 10.81 -32.18 4.99
C ALA A 136 9.89 -32.98 5.92
N SER A 137 10.38 -34.09 6.47
CA SER A 137 9.65 -34.88 7.47
C SER A 137 9.58 -34.16 8.82
N ALA A 138 10.67 -33.51 9.23
CA ALA A 138 10.69 -32.70 10.45
C ALA A 138 9.77 -31.48 10.35
N GLU A 139 9.71 -30.85 9.17
CA GLU A 139 8.86 -29.70 8.87
C GLU A 139 7.39 -30.07 8.57
N ARG A 140 6.98 -31.34 8.68
CA ARG A 140 5.67 -31.83 8.19
C ARG A 140 4.47 -31.04 8.71
N TYR A 141 4.49 -30.65 9.98
CA TYR A 141 3.38 -29.94 10.65
C TYR A 141 3.59 -28.42 10.80
N SER A 142 4.66 -27.89 10.24
CA SER A 142 4.99 -26.46 10.31
C SER A 142 4.17 -25.65 9.30
N GLU A 143 3.47 -24.61 9.74
CA GLU A 143 2.71 -23.73 8.84
C GLU A 143 3.59 -22.63 8.20
N HIS A 144 4.89 -22.61 8.49
CA HIS A 144 5.79 -21.56 8.01
C HIS A 144 6.01 -21.65 6.48
N PRO A 145 6.05 -20.53 5.73
CA PRO A 145 6.27 -20.55 4.28
C PRO A 145 7.53 -21.30 3.83
N LEU A 146 8.63 -21.16 4.59
CA LEU A 146 9.87 -21.93 4.36
C LEU A 146 9.67 -23.44 4.53
N ALA A 147 8.84 -23.87 5.47
CA ALA A 147 8.52 -25.28 5.68
C ALA A 147 7.75 -25.85 4.48
N GLU A 148 6.78 -25.09 3.94
CA GLU A 148 6.09 -25.48 2.70
C GLU A 148 7.04 -25.54 1.51
N ALA A 149 8.06 -24.67 1.43
CA ALA A 149 9.09 -24.74 0.40
C ALA A 149 9.88 -26.06 0.48
N VAL A 150 10.27 -26.48 1.69
CA VAL A 150 10.99 -27.75 1.93
C VAL A 150 10.10 -28.94 1.58
N ARG A 151 8.85 -28.96 2.05
CA ARG A 151 7.89 -30.03 1.70
C ARG A 151 7.60 -30.09 0.21
N SER A 152 7.45 -28.94 -0.45
CA SER A 152 7.23 -28.86 -1.89
C SER A 152 8.44 -29.37 -2.68
N ALA A 153 9.67 -29.09 -2.21
CA ALA A 153 10.88 -29.64 -2.80
C ALA A 153 10.94 -31.17 -2.67
N ALA A 154 10.58 -31.73 -1.52
CA ALA A 154 10.51 -33.17 -1.31
C ALA A 154 9.42 -33.84 -2.18
N ARG A 155 8.23 -33.23 -2.28
CA ARG A 155 7.14 -33.70 -3.17
C ARG A 155 7.56 -33.70 -4.65
N ARG A 156 8.33 -32.71 -5.10
CA ARG A 156 8.86 -32.67 -6.49
C ARG A 156 9.82 -33.82 -6.81
N GLN A 157 10.45 -34.41 -5.79
CA GLN A 157 11.30 -35.58 -5.91
C GLN A 157 10.58 -36.90 -5.56
N ASP A 158 9.25 -36.85 -5.41
CA ASP A 158 8.39 -37.99 -5.04
C ASP A 158 8.82 -38.69 -3.73
N LEU A 159 9.37 -37.91 -2.78
CA LEU A 159 9.83 -38.41 -1.50
C LEU A 159 8.64 -38.63 -0.55
N ARG A 160 8.53 -39.86 -0.02
CA ARG A 160 7.56 -40.20 1.01
C ARG A 160 8.04 -39.72 2.37
N LEU A 161 7.44 -38.64 2.85
CA LEU A 161 7.76 -38.06 4.15
C LEU A 161 7.47 -39.04 5.28
N LEU A 162 8.35 -39.06 6.28
CA LEU A 162 8.16 -39.79 7.52
C LEU A 162 7.15 -39.06 8.41
N ASP A 163 6.51 -39.79 9.32
CA ASP A 163 5.64 -39.20 10.34
C ASP A 163 6.44 -38.97 11.62
N PRO A 164 6.64 -37.71 12.07
CA PRO A 164 7.36 -37.45 13.29
C PRO A 164 6.53 -37.87 14.53
N GLU A 165 7.16 -38.62 15.43
CA GLU A 165 6.54 -39.05 16.70
C GLU A 165 6.29 -37.87 17.64
N HIS A 166 7.21 -36.91 17.62
CA HIS A 166 7.13 -35.65 18.34
C HIS A 166 7.50 -34.50 17.42
N PHE A 167 6.78 -33.39 17.52
CA PHE A 167 7.02 -32.16 16.79
C PHE A 167 6.88 -30.98 17.74
N THR A 168 7.85 -30.07 17.72
CA THR A 168 7.82 -28.83 18.49
C THR A 168 8.29 -27.67 17.61
N SER A 169 7.47 -26.64 17.48
CA SER A 169 7.87 -25.38 16.88
C SER A 169 8.53 -24.49 17.94
N VAL A 170 9.71 -23.96 17.63
CA VAL A 170 10.48 -23.07 18.48
C VAL A 170 10.50 -21.70 17.82
N PRO A 171 9.65 -20.75 18.27
CA PRO A 171 9.52 -19.43 17.66
C PRO A 171 10.86 -18.72 17.50
N GLY A 172 11.12 -18.18 16.31
CA GLY A 172 12.35 -17.46 15.97
C GLY A 172 13.59 -18.34 15.73
N ILE A 173 13.52 -19.64 15.98
CA ILE A 173 14.64 -20.57 15.81
C ILE A 173 14.35 -21.58 14.70
N GLY A 174 13.20 -22.27 14.74
CA GLY A 174 12.86 -23.30 13.76
C GLY A 174 11.96 -24.39 14.34
N VAL A 175 12.13 -25.62 13.89
CA VAL A 175 11.37 -26.79 14.37
C VAL A 175 12.30 -27.90 14.85
N VAL A 176 11.83 -28.66 15.82
CA VAL A 176 12.47 -29.89 16.31
C VAL A 176 11.47 -31.02 16.19
N ALA A 177 11.89 -32.13 15.59
CA ALA A 177 11.07 -33.31 15.39
C ALA A 177 11.83 -34.60 15.65
N THR A 178 11.15 -35.60 16.20
CA THR A 178 11.71 -36.93 16.43
C THR A 178 11.25 -37.86 15.32
N LEU A 179 12.21 -38.35 14.52
CA LEU A 179 11.99 -39.31 13.43
C LEU A 179 12.59 -40.67 13.86
N GLY A 180 11.75 -41.57 14.38
CA GLY A 180 12.20 -42.82 14.98
C GLY A 180 13.12 -42.58 16.17
N ARG A 181 14.40 -42.95 16.07
CA ARG A 181 15.38 -42.78 17.16
C ARG A 181 16.23 -41.50 17.06
N GLN A 182 16.00 -40.67 16.05
CA GLN A 182 16.83 -39.50 15.75
C GLN A 182 16.06 -38.21 15.99
N THR A 183 16.73 -37.24 16.58
CA THR A 183 16.19 -35.88 16.76
C THR A 183 16.67 -35.01 15.60
N ILE A 184 15.75 -34.59 14.74
CA ILE A 184 16.03 -33.68 13.63
C ILE A 184 15.59 -32.27 14.02
N MET A 185 16.46 -31.30 13.77
CA MET A 185 16.14 -29.89 13.93
C MET A 185 16.42 -29.15 12.63
N VAL A 186 15.48 -28.28 12.25
CA VAL A 186 15.55 -27.43 11.05
C VAL A 186 15.34 -25.99 11.48
N GLY A 187 16.25 -25.07 11.17
CA GLY A 187 16.12 -23.69 11.65
C GLY A 187 17.17 -22.68 11.16
N SER A 188 17.06 -21.46 11.67
CA SER A 188 17.99 -20.35 11.37
C SER A 188 19.34 -20.55 12.08
N GLY A 189 20.43 -20.28 11.37
CA GLY A 189 21.78 -20.66 11.76
C GLY A 189 22.33 -19.88 12.96
N ARG A 190 22.19 -20.44 14.16
CA ARG A 190 23.09 -20.18 15.30
C ARG A 190 23.81 -21.44 15.81
N MET A 191 23.72 -22.55 15.08
CA MET A 191 24.23 -23.85 15.52
C MET A 191 25.14 -24.52 14.49
N VAL A 192 26.25 -23.90 14.08
CA VAL A 192 27.35 -24.66 13.45
C VAL A 192 28.70 -23.99 13.72
N ALA A 193 29.66 -24.75 14.27
CA ALA A 193 31.01 -24.29 14.60
C ALA A 193 32.10 -24.76 13.60
N ALA A 194 31.73 -25.29 12.43
CA ALA A 194 32.70 -25.82 11.45
C ALA A 194 33.13 -24.78 10.39
N GLU A 195 34.42 -24.74 10.02
CA GLU A 195 34.94 -23.82 9.00
C GLU A 195 34.32 -24.03 7.61
N GLN A 196 34.08 -25.27 7.18
CA GLN A 196 33.44 -25.57 5.88
C GLN A 196 32.01 -25.02 5.80
N ALA A 197 31.28 -25.03 6.90
CA ALA A 197 29.93 -24.45 6.98
C ALA A 197 29.94 -22.94 6.76
N LYS A 198 30.97 -22.23 7.25
CA LYS A 198 31.11 -20.77 7.08
C LYS A 198 31.34 -20.35 5.63
N THR A 199 32.11 -21.12 4.86
CA THR A 199 32.38 -20.82 3.45
C THR A 199 31.11 -21.00 2.60
N ILE A 200 30.39 -22.10 2.81
CA ILE A 200 29.11 -22.38 2.13
C ILE A 200 28.07 -21.33 2.50
N GLU A 201 27.97 -21.00 3.79
CA GLU A 201 27.09 -19.96 4.30
C GLU A 201 27.39 -18.60 3.65
N SER A 202 28.65 -18.16 3.65
CA SER A 202 29.05 -16.90 3.03
C SER A 202 28.68 -16.84 1.54
N ARG A 203 28.87 -17.93 0.80
CA ARG A 203 28.51 -18.01 -0.62
C ARG A 203 27.00 -17.87 -0.81
N LEU A 204 26.20 -18.71 -0.16
CA LEU A 204 24.75 -18.72 -0.35
C LEU A 204 24.07 -17.46 0.17
N LEU A 205 24.55 -16.90 1.29
CA LEU A 205 24.08 -15.60 1.76
C LEU A 205 24.43 -14.47 0.79
N SER A 206 25.58 -14.53 0.12
CA SER A 206 25.94 -13.54 -0.92
C SER A 206 25.07 -13.65 -2.18
N GLU A 207 24.48 -14.82 -2.42
CA GLU A 207 23.46 -15.05 -3.46
C GLU A 207 22.05 -14.60 -3.01
N GLY A 208 21.91 -14.06 -1.79
CA GLY A 208 20.64 -13.58 -1.24
C GLY A 208 19.68 -14.67 -0.78
N LYS A 209 20.19 -15.90 -0.57
CA LYS A 209 19.39 -17.05 -0.16
C LYS A 209 19.19 -17.08 1.35
N THR A 210 18.03 -17.57 1.78
CA THR A 210 17.72 -17.86 3.17
C THR A 210 18.18 -19.26 3.51
N LEU A 211 18.94 -19.43 4.59
CA LEU A 211 19.53 -20.71 4.97
C LEU A 211 18.73 -21.39 6.08
N LEU A 212 18.47 -22.68 5.88
CA LEU A 212 17.87 -23.57 6.86
C LEU A 212 18.90 -24.64 7.20
N TRP A 213 19.48 -24.55 8.39
CA TRP A 213 20.40 -25.56 8.88
C TRP A 213 19.62 -26.77 9.36
N VAL A 214 20.12 -27.95 9.00
CA VAL A 214 19.56 -29.23 9.43
C VAL A 214 20.57 -29.92 10.32
N SER A 215 20.16 -30.29 11.52
CA SER A 215 20.98 -31.07 12.45
C SER A 215 20.29 -32.36 12.87
N ARG A 216 21.08 -33.41 13.06
CA ARG A 216 20.68 -34.69 13.62
C ARG A 216 21.39 -34.89 14.95
N ASP A 217 20.62 -35.07 16.03
CA ASP A 217 21.11 -35.29 17.39
C ASP A 217 22.13 -34.21 17.84
N GLY A 218 21.86 -32.95 17.47
CA GLY A 218 22.71 -31.80 17.77
C GLY A 218 23.93 -31.61 16.84
N GLN A 219 24.17 -32.53 15.91
CA GLN A 219 25.25 -32.42 14.92
C GLN A 219 24.71 -31.92 13.58
N PRO A 220 25.31 -30.89 12.96
CA PRO A 220 24.86 -30.37 11.68
C PRO A 220 25.15 -31.36 10.55
N ILE A 221 24.11 -31.70 9.78
CA ILE A 221 24.16 -32.68 8.70
C ILE A 221 23.96 -32.06 7.31
N GLY A 222 23.63 -30.78 7.23
CA GLY A 222 23.48 -30.08 5.96
C GLY A 222 22.78 -28.74 6.08
N VAL A 223 22.67 -28.06 4.94
CA VAL A 223 21.96 -26.79 4.79
C VAL A 223 21.05 -26.84 3.57
N LEU A 224 19.84 -26.33 3.72
CA LEU A 224 18.94 -26.03 2.60
C LEU A 224 18.95 -24.53 2.34
N ALA A 225 19.04 -24.13 1.07
CA ALA A 225 18.98 -22.74 0.68
C ALA A 225 17.66 -22.47 -0.05
N ALA A 226 16.88 -21.55 0.51
CA ALA A 226 15.66 -21.06 -0.08
C ALA A 226 15.90 -19.71 -0.77
N SER A 227 15.41 -19.56 -2.00
CA SER A 227 15.30 -18.27 -2.67
C SER A 227 13.83 -17.86 -2.75
N ASP A 228 13.54 -16.56 -2.77
CA ASP A 228 12.22 -16.06 -3.12
C ASP A 228 12.36 -15.21 -4.38
N SER A 229 11.60 -15.56 -5.42
CA SER A 229 11.73 -14.91 -6.72
C SER A 229 11.17 -13.49 -6.64
N LEU A 230 11.88 -12.57 -7.29
CA LEU A 230 11.37 -11.22 -7.52
C LEU A 230 10.21 -11.26 -8.50
N ARG A 231 9.36 -10.24 -8.39
CA ARG A 231 8.27 -10.01 -9.33
C ARG A 231 8.78 -9.30 -10.57
N ASP A 232 8.48 -9.86 -11.74
CA ASP A 232 8.99 -9.39 -13.03
C ASP A 232 8.53 -7.96 -13.36
N GLU A 233 7.36 -7.57 -12.86
CA GLU A 233 6.75 -6.27 -13.14
C GLU A 233 7.32 -5.11 -12.28
N VAL A 234 8.08 -5.39 -11.22
CA VAL A 234 8.60 -4.39 -10.26
C VAL A 234 9.45 -3.31 -10.94
N PRO A 235 10.45 -3.64 -11.80
CA PRO A 235 11.26 -2.62 -12.46
C PRO A 235 10.43 -1.67 -13.32
N GLU A 236 9.39 -2.17 -13.98
CA GLU A 236 8.47 -1.32 -14.73
C GLU A 236 7.65 -0.42 -13.81
N ALA A 237 7.13 -0.98 -12.72
CA ALA A 237 6.36 -0.22 -11.75
C ALA A 237 7.15 0.97 -11.18
N PHE A 238 8.42 0.76 -10.82
CA PHE A 238 9.32 1.83 -10.37
C PHE A 238 9.56 2.89 -11.43
N ARG A 239 9.77 2.52 -12.71
CA ARG A 239 9.90 3.50 -13.79
C ARG A 239 8.64 4.36 -13.91
N ARG A 240 7.44 3.77 -13.82
CA ARG A 240 6.16 4.49 -13.87
C ARG A 240 5.99 5.42 -12.66
N LEU A 241 6.35 4.96 -11.47
CA LEU A 241 6.31 5.77 -10.24
C LEU A 241 7.24 6.98 -10.29
N ARG A 242 8.48 6.81 -10.79
CA ARG A 242 9.42 7.92 -11.01
C ARG A 242 8.86 8.96 -11.99
N LYS A 243 8.24 8.53 -13.10
CA LYS A 243 7.54 9.45 -14.03
C LYS A 243 6.38 10.19 -13.38
N LEU A 244 5.75 9.59 -12.38
CA LEU A 244 4.71 10.24 -11.57
C LEU A 244 5.30 11.16 -10.50
N GLY A 245 6.62 11.30 -10.36
CA GLY A 245 7.25 12.22 -9.40
C GLY A 245 7.55 11.60 -8.03
N VAL A 246 7.53 10.27 -7.91
CA VAL A 246 8.07 9.55 -6.75
C VAL A 246 9.57 9.43 -6.94
N ASN A 247 10.31 10.39 -6.40
CA ASN A 247 11.74 10.55 -6.68
C ASN A 247 12.62 9.66 -5.78
N ARG A 248 12.12 9.32 -4.58
CA ARG A 248 12.83 8.47 -3.62
C ARG A 248 12.08 7.16 -3.47
N ILE A 249 12.73 6.05 -3.81
CA ILE A 249 12.24 4.69 -3.59
C ILE A 249 13.32 3.98 -2.78
N GLU A 250 12.95 3.43 -1.62
CA GLU A 250 13.90 2.83 -0.68
C GLU A 250 13.36 1.49 -0.16
N LEU A 251 14.21 0.47 -0.23
CA LEU A 251 13.96 -0.86 0.31
C LEU A 251 14.22 -0.89 1.82
N LEU A 252 13.25 -1.35 2.59
CA LEU A 252 13.39 -1.64 4.01
C LEU A 252 13.37 -3.15 4.22
N THR A 253 14.44 -3.72 4.79
CA THR A 253 14.51 -5.17 4.98
C THR A 253 15.22 -5.56 6.28
N GLY A 254 14.79 -6.68 6.86
CA GLY A 254 15.47 -7.35 7.97
C GLY A 254 16.66 -8.21 7.52
N ASP A 255 16.85 -8.40 6.20
CA ASP A 255 17.98 -9.12 5.64
C ASP A 255 19.31 -8.43 5.94
N ASN A 256 20.41 -9.17 5.80
CA ASN A 256 21.75 -8.60 5.96
C ASN A 256 22.12 -7.60 4.84
N GLU A 257 23.13 -6.77 5.10
CA GLU A 257 23.61 -5.71 4.22
C GLU A 257 23.95 -6.19 2.80
N ARG A 258 24.61 -7.35 2.66
CA ARG A 258 25.04 -7.87 1.35
C ARG A 258 23.85 -8.23 0.48
N THR A 259 22.86 -8.93 1.06
CA THR A 259 21.64 -9.32 0.35
C THR A 259 20.83 -8.09 -0.06
N ALA A 260 20.66 -7.13 0.85
CA ALA A 260 19.92 -5.91 0.57
C ALA A 260 20.60 -5.06 -0.53
N ALA A 261 21.93 -4.90 -0.46
CA ALA A 261 22.71 -4.14 -1.43
C ALA A 261 22.63 -4.74 -2.84
N ALA A 262 22.72 -6.07 -2.96
CA ALA A 262 22.61 -6.76 -4.23
C ALA A 262 21.23 -6.53 -4.88
N LEU A 263 20.16 -6.70 -4.10
CA LEU A 263 18.79 -6.50 -4.55
C LEU A 263 18.53 -5.04 -4.95
N ALA A 264 18.91 -4.10 -4.10
CA ALA A 264 18.73 -2.68 -4.33
C ALA A 264 19.52 -2.19 -5.55
N GLY A 265 20.74 -2.72 -5.75
CA GLY A 265 21.57 -2.47 -6.93
C GLY A 265 20.90 -2.93 -8.23
N MET A 266 20.32 -4.14 -8.24
CA MET A 266 19.57 -4.65 -9.40
C MET A 266 18.35 -3.79 -9.75
N LEU A 267 17.67 -3.28 -8.73
CA LEU A 267 16.46 -2.46 -8.88
C LEU A 267 16.75 -0.96 -9.06
N GLY A 268 17.99 -0.52 -8.84
CA GLY A 268 18.41 0.87 -8.89
C GLY A 268 17.70 1.74 -7.84
N ILE A 269 17.56 1.24 -6.62
CA ILE A 269 16.90 1.93 -5.49
C ILE A 269 17.83 2.02 -4.28
N ASP A 270 17.50 2.89 -3.33
CA ASP A 270 18.21 2.94 -2.04
C ASP A 270 17.74 1.79 -1.14
N TYR A 271 18.48 1.50 -0.05
CA TYR A 271 18.10 0.47 0.90
C TYR A 271 18.55 0.76 2.33
N ARG A 272 17.89 0.09 3.28
CA ARG A 272 18.32 -0.09 4.68
C ARG A 272 18.09 -1.54 5.07
N ALA A 273 19.14 -2.17 5.60
CA ALA A 273 19.18 -3.59 5.93
C ALA A 273 19.25 -3.81 7.46
N GLY A 274 19.06 -5.06 7.89
CA GLY A 274 19.16 -5.47 9.29
C GLY A 274 18.09 -4.86 10.20
N LEU A 275 16.95 -4.45 9.65
CA LEU A 275 15.91 -3.73 10.36
C LEU A 275 14.99 -4.66 11.16
N LEU A 276 14.67 -4.26 12.38
CA LEU A 276 13.54 -4.78 13.14
C LEU A 276 12.23 -4.07 12.73
N PRO A 277 11.04 -4.62 13.06
CA PRO A 277 9.76 -3.97 12.76
C PRO A 277 9.66 -2.53 13.29
N GLU A 278 10.20 -2.26 14.47
CA GLU A 278 10.21 -0.93 15.11
C GLU A 278 11.07 0.08 14.33
N ASP A 279 12.18 -0.39 13.74
CA ASP A 279 13.06 0.45 12.95
C ASP A 279 12.35 0.96 11.69
N LYS A 280 11.51 0.13 11.06
CA LYS A 280 10.70 0.55 9.90
C LYS A 280 9.79 1.73 10.26
N ILE A 281 9.16 1.70 11.44
CA ILE A 281 8.33 2.80 11.96
C ILE A 281 9.17 4.06 12.16
N ALA A 282 10.36 3.93 12.76
CA ALA A 282 11.27 5.05 13.00
C ALA A 282 11.70 5.71 11.69
N ILE A 283 11.97 4.93 10.64
CA ILE A 283 12.35 5.42 9.31
C ILE A 283 11.20 6.18 8.66
N VAL A 284 9.96 5.69 8.78
CA VAL A 284 8.78 6.42 8.29
C VAL A 284 8.70 7.79 8.98
N LYS A 285 8.83 7.84 10.32
CA LYS A 285 8.82 9.08 11.10
C LYS A 285 9.98 10.01 10.73
N GLU A 286 11.17 9.47 10.44
CA GLU A 286 12.34 10.24 10.01
C GLU A 286 12.03 11.03 8.73
N TYR A 287 11.44 10.38 7.73
CA TYR A 287 11.04 11.06 6.49
C TYR A 287 9.91 12.07 6.70
N GLN A 288 8.92 11.73 7.51
CA GLN A 288 7.83 12.65 7.87
C GLN A 288 8.36 13.90 8.60
N GLY A 289 9.33 13.73 9.51
CA GLY A 289 10.01 14.82 10.22
C GLY A 289 10.80 15.75 9.29
N LYS A 290 11.23 15.25 8.13
CA LYS A 290 11.84 16.06 7.05
C LYS A 290 10.82 16.73 6.13
N GLY A 291 9.53 16.72 6.49
CA GLY A 291 8.44 17.29 5.70
C GLY A 291 8.12 16.51 4.42
N ARG A 292 8.58 15.25 4.30
CA ARG A 292 8.24 14.38 3.17
C ARG A 292 6.90 13.69 3.41
N ARG A 293 6.23 13.36 2.30
CA ARG A 293 5.00 12.56 2.31
C ARG A 293 5.35 11.14 1.90
N VAL A 294 5.09 10.19 2.79
CA VAL A 294 5.61 8.83 2.72
C VAL A 294 4.48 7.86 2.40
N ALA A 295 4.64 7.11 1.32
CA ALA A 295 3.89 5.87 1.14
C ALA A 295 4.74 4.67 1.53
N MET A 296 4.13 3.69 2.21
CA MET A 296 4.77 2.40 2.47
C MET A 296 4.01 1.28 1.77
N VAL A 297 4.72 0.35 1.14
CA VAL A 297 4.17 -0.88 0.55
C VAL A 297 4.67 -2.08 1.34
N GLY A 298 3.77 -2.98 1.71
CA GLY A 298 4.10 -4.18 2.49
C GLY A 298 3.06 -5.29 2.28
N ASP A 299 3.33 -6.47 2.84
CA ASP A 299 2.44 -7.64 2.78
C ASP A 299 1.27 -7.55 3.79
N GLY A 300 1.38 -6.64 4.77
CA GLY A 300 0.39 -6.39 5.80
C GLY A 300 0.40 -7.37 6.98
N VAL A 301 1.33 -8.33 7.01
CA VAL A 301 1.48 -9.29 8.12
C VAL A 301 2.55 -8.80 9.07
N ASN A 302 3.77 -8.58 8.57
CA ASN A 302 4.91 -8.15 9.41
C ASN A 302 5.02 -6.62 9.47
N ASP A 303 4.46 -5.93 8.48
CA ASP A 303 4.63 -4.49 8.30
C ASP A 303 3.42 -3.65 8.69
N ALA A 304 2.37 -4.27 9.24
CA ALA A 304 1.14 -3.59 9.63
C ALA A 304 1.38 -2.30 10.45
N PRO A 305 2.27 -2.30 11.48
CA PRO A 305 2.55 -1.07 12.24
C PRO A 305 3.17 0.05 11.40
N ALA A 306 4.08 -0.29 10.49
CA ALA A 306 4.76 0.69 9.65
C ALA A 306 3.86 1.20 8.51
N LEU A 307 2.99 0.35 7.95
CA LEU A 307 1.93 0.72 7.02
C LEU A 307 0.94 1.72 7.63
N ALA A 308 0.57 1.52 8.90
CA ALA A 308 -0.30 2.42 9.65
C ALA A 308 0.37 3.76 9.98
N GLN A 309 1.69 3.77 10.22
CA GLN A 309 2.45 4.99 10.50
C GLN A 309 2.66 5.88 9.26
N ALA A 310 2.70 5.28 8.06
CA ALA A 310 2.90 6.02 6.81
C ALA A 310 1.74 6.99 6.52
N ASP A 311 2.00 8.06 5.76
CA ASP A 311 0.94 8.97 5.31
C ASP A 311 -0.09 8.20 4.45
N VAL A 312 0.40 7.22 3.67
CA VAL A 312 -0.43 6.22 2.99
C VAL A 312 0.23 4.85 3.08
N GLY A 313 -0.49 3.86 3.57
CA GLY A 313 -0.05 2.47 3.66
C GLY A 313 -0.74 1.66 2.58
N ILE A 314 0.02 0.91 1.79
CA ILE A 314 -0.47 0.09 0.68
C ILE A 314 -0.15 -1.38 0.98
N ALA A 315 -1.17 -2.20 1.18
CA ALA A 315 -1.00 -3.64 1.39
C ALA A 315 -1.12 -4.43 0.09
N MET A 316 -0.22 -5.39 -0.11
CA MET A 316 -0.29 -6.41 -1.15
C MET A 316 -1.39 -7.43 -0.85
N GLY A 317 -1.95 -8.03 -1.91
CA GLY A 317 -3.00 -9.06 -1.79
C GLY A 317 -2.51 -10.47 -1.47
N SER A 318 -1.19 -10.69 -1.44
CA SER A 318 -0.53 -12.00 -1.29
C SER A 318 -0.61 -12.60 0.12
N GLY A 319 -0.84 -11.79 1.17
CA GLY A 319 -0.63 -12.17 2.58
C GLY A 319 -1.83 -12.68 3.38
N GLY A 320 -2.92 -13.12 2.74
CA GLY A 320 -4.17 -13.47 3.43
C GLY A 320 -5.09 -12.27 3.54
N ALA A 321 -6.14 -12.30 2.73
CA ALA A 321 -6.99 -11.17 2.34
C ALA A 321 -7.74 -10.41 3.48
N TYR A 322 -7.50 -10.73 4.75
CA TYR A 322 -8.22 -10.15 5.89
C TYR A 322 -7.36 -9.25 6.77
N VAL A 323 -6.17 -9.67 7.20
CA VAL A 323 -5.33 -8.87 8.12
C VAL A 323 -4.66 -7.69 7.38
N ALA A 324 -4.16 -7.95 6.17
CA ALA A 324 -3.52 -6.93 5.35
C ALA A 324 -4.50 -5.82 4.90
N VAL A 325 -5.76 -6.19 4.65
CA VAL A 325 -6.84 -5.24 4.34
C VAL A 325 -7.20 -4.40 5.56
N GLU A 326 -7.16 -4.95 6.77
CA GLU A 326 -7.44 -4.19 8.00
C GLU A 326 -6.33 -3.17 8.32
N ALA A 327 -5.06 -3.51 8.13
CA ALA A 327 -3.93 -2.65 8.52
C ALA A 327 -3.61 -1.48 7.56
N ALA A 328 -3.97 -1.59 6.28
CA ALA A 328 -3.57 -0.61 5.27
C ALA A 328 -4.68 0.40 4.90
N HIS A 329 -4.25 1.55 4.41
CA HIS A 329 -5.11 2.63 3.89
C HIS A 329 -5.63 2.32 2.48
N ILE A 330 -4.81 1.62 1.69
CA ILE A 330 -5.11 1.11 0.35
C ILE A 330 -4.74 -0.37 0.32
N ALA A 331 -5.61 -1.21 -0.22
CA ALA A 331 -5.34 -2.64 -0.38
C ALA A 331 -5.44 -3.05 -1.85
N LEU A 332 -4.46 -3.84 -2.30
CA LEU A 332 -4.46 -4.45 -3.62
C LEU A 332 -5.16 -5.82 -3.52
N LEU A 333 -6.30 -5.98 -4.20
CA LEU A 333 -7.04 -7.26 -4.22
C LEU A 333 -6.38 -8.31 -5.13
N ARG A 334 -5.44 -7.88 -5.96
CA ARG A 334 -4.66 -8.74 -6.86
C ARG A 334 -3.19 -8.58 -6.54
N ASP A 335 -2.48 -9.67 -6.72
CA ASP A 335 -1.05 -9.73 -6.49
C ASP A 335 -0.26 -9.22 -7.71
N ASP A 336 -0.47 -7.94 -8.05
CA ASP A 336 0.06 -7.25 -9.23
C ASP A 336 0.64 -5.89 -8.84
N TRP A 337 1.96 -5.74 -9.00
CA TRP A 337 2.66 -4.50 -8.67
C TRP A 337 2.35 -3.32 -9.57
N LEU A 338 1.83 -3.54 -10.79
CA LEU A 338 1.43 -2.45 -11.70
C LEU A 338 0.23 -1.68 -11.17
N LEU A 339 -0.50 -2.22 -10.18
CA LEU A 339 -1.56 -1.53 -9.48
C LEU A 339 -1.04 -0.36 -8.63
N ILE A 340 0.19 -0.43 -8.12
CA ILE A 340 0.79 0.64 -7.32
C ILE A 340 0.97 1.93 -8.12
N PRO A 341 1.70 1.98 -9.25
CA PRO A 341 1.74 3.18 -10.09
C PRO A 341 0.35 3.57 -10.60
N GLN A 342 -0.56 2.61 -10.82
CA GLN A 342 -1.91 2.92 -11.24
C GLN A 342 -2.68 3.73 -10.19
N VAL A 343 -2.60 3.35 -8.90
CA VAL A 343 -3.29 4.10 -7.84
C VAL A 343 -2.69 5.51 -7.65
N PHE A 344 -1.37 5.67 -7.81
CA PHE A 344 -0.74 6.99 -7.85
C PHE A 344 -1.23 7.85 -9.03
N ALA A 345 -1.38 7.25 -10.21
CA ALA A 345 -1.88 7.93 -11.39
C ALA A 345 -3.35 8.35 -11.22
N ILE A 346 -4.19 7.46 -10.65
CA ILE A 346 -5.58 7.76 -10.29
C ILE A 346 -5.61 8.93 -9.31
N ALA A 347 -4.88 8.86 -8.19
CA ALA A 347 -4.82 9.92 -7.19
C ALA A 347 -4.51 11.30 -7.81
N ARG A 348 -3.46 11.39 -8.63
CA ARG A 348 -3.07 12.64 -9.30
C ARG A 348 -4.08 13.13 -10.32
N LYS A 349 -4.76 12.22 -11.03
CA LYS A 349 -5.80 12.58 -11.99
C LYS A 349 -7.08 13.05 -11.27
N THR A 350 -7.47 12.38 -10.19
CA THR A 350 -8.58 12.79 -9.33
C THR A 350 -8.35 14.18 -8.79
N MET A 351 -7.17 14.47 -8.22
CA MET A 351 -6.88 15.81 -7.70
C MET A 351 -6.83 16.89 -8.78
N ARG A 352 -6.44 16.57 -10.02
CA ARG A 352 -6.58 17.51 -11.15
C ARG A 352 -8.04 17.82 -11.48
N VAL A 353 -8.91 16.80 -11.48
CA VAL A 353 -10.35 17.00 -11.70
C VAL A 353 -10.96 17.81 -10.57
N VAL A 354 -10.64 17.51 -9.31
CA VAL A 354 -11.12 18.28 -8.15
C VAL A 354 -10.70 19.75 -8.25
N LYS A 355 -9.42 20.03 -8.52
CA LYS A 355 -8.94 21.41 -8.72
C LYS A 355 -9.63 22.10 -9.89
N GLY A 356 -9.86 21.39 -10.99
CA GLY A 356 -10.60 21.92 -12.14
C GLY A 356 -12.06 22.24 -11.82
N ASN A 357 -12.74 21.36 -11.08
CA ASN A 357 -14.12 21.59 -10.62
C ASN A 357 -14.21 22.81 -9.73
N ILE A 358 -13.33 22.93 -8.73
CA ILE A 358 -13.27 24.09 -7.81
C ILE A 358 -12.99 25.38 -8.59
N ALA A 359 -12.03 25.37 -9.53
CA ALA A 359 -11.71 26.53 -10.35
C ALA A 359 -12.89 26.94 -11.25
N PHE A 360 -13.58 25.97 -11.86
CA PHE A 360 -14.77 26.21 -12.67
C PHE A 360 -15.89 26.84 -11.84
N THR A 361 -16.19 26.31 -10.65
CA THR A 361 -17.20 26.88 -9.75
C THR A 361 -16.83 28.29 -9.29
N ALA A 362 -15.55 28.54 -8.99
CA ALA A 362 -15.08 29.87 -8.61
C ALA A 362 -15.28 30.90 -9.73
N VAL A 363 -14.88 30.56 -10.96
CA VAL A 363 -15.06 31.45 -12.13
C VAL A 363 -16.54 31.70 -12.39
N TYR A 364 -17.36 30.64 -12.34
CA TYR A 364 -18.81 30.75 -12.53
C TYR A 364 -19.44 31.70 -11.49
N ASN A 365 -19.14 31.51 -10.20
CA ASN A 365 -19.71 32.33 -9.13
C ASN A 365 -19.24 33.79 -9.21
N ILE A 366 -17.97 34.05 -9.52
CA ILE A 366 -17.45 35.42 -9.69
C ILE A 366 -18.17 36.13 -10.84
N LEU A 367 -18.34 35.47 -11.99
CA LEU A 367 -19.04 36.03 -13.15
C LEU A 367 -20.53 36.26 -12.84
N GLY A 368 -21.20 35.27 -12.27
CA GLY A 368 -22.62 35.36 -11.90
C GLY A 368 -22.88 36.49 -10.91
N LEU A 369 -22.07 36.58 -9.85
CA LEU A 369 -22.17 37.63 -8.84
C LEU A 369 -21.94 39.02 -9.42
N THR A 370 -20.95 39.16 -10.30
CA THR A 370 -20.65 40.42 -10.99
C THR A 370 -21.83 40.84 -11.87
N LEU A 371 -22.32 39.96 -12.74
CA LEU A 371 -23.45 40.25 -13.63
C LEU A 371 -24.75 40.57 -12.87
N ALA A 372 -25.00 39.87 -11.76
CA ALA A 372 -26.13 40.14 -10.88
C ALA A 372 -26.01 41.50 -10.18
N ALA A 373 -24.83 41.85 -9.66
CA ALA A 373 -24.59 43.15 -9.03
C ALA A 373 -24.78 44.32 -10.01
N PHE A 374 -24.36 44.15 -11.28
CA PHE A 374 -24.63 45.09 -12.37
C PHE A 374 -26.05 45.01 -12.95
N GLY A 375 -26.89 44.06 -12.48
CA GLY A 375 -28.31 43.93 -12.86
C GLY A 375 -28.51 43.50 -14.30
N ILE A 376 -27.45 42.96 -14.89
CA ILE A 376 -27.47 42.35 -16.22
C ILE A 376 -28.11 40.96 -16.11
N LEU A 377 -28.02 40.31 -14.95
CA LEU A 377 -28.58 38.99 -14.68
C LEU A 377 -29.89 39.09 -13.86
N PRO A 378 -31.06 38.83 -14.47
CA PRO A 378 -32.33 38.74 -13.75
C PRO A 378 -32.36 37.55 -12.77
N PRO A 379 -33.10 37.63 -11.65
CA PRO A 379 -33.19 36.55 -10.66
C PRO A 379 -33.63 35.19 -11.22
N VAL A 380 -34.56 35.18 -12.18
CA VAL A 380 -35.06 33.95 -12.81
C VAL A 380 -33.94 33.24 -13.60
N LEU A 381 -33.13 34.01 -14.34
CA LEU A 381 -31.99 33.46 -15.05
C LEU A 381 -30.87 33.05 -14.11
N ALA A 382 -30.64 33.80 -13.02
CA ALA A 382 -29.70 33.41 -11.97
C ALA A 382 -30.07 32.06 -11.34
N ALA A 383 -31.35 31.86 -10.99
CA ALA A 383 -31.84 30.59 -10.45
C ALA A 383 -31.70 29.44 -11.46
N ALA A 384 -32.07 29.66 -12.72
CA ALA A 384 -31.94 28.63 -13.76
C ALA A 384 -30.47 28.25 -14.03
N ALA A 385 -29.57 29.23 -14.01
CA ALA A 385 -28.17 29.02 -14.30
C ALA A 385 -27.46 28.20 -13.20
N GLN A 386 -27.99 28.16 -11.98
CA GLN A 386 -27.39 27.47 -10.83
C GLN A 386 -27.17 25.97 -11.06
N SER A 387 -27.94 25.34 -11.94
CA SER A 387 -27.75 23.93 -12.32
C SER A 387 -26.51 23.69 -13.20
N ILE A 388 -25.96 24.73 -13.84
CA ILE A 388 -24.83 24.61 -14.78
C ILE A 388 -23.57 24.10 -14.08
N PRO A 389 -23.12 24.69 -12.94
CA PRO A 389 -22.00 24.16 -12.17
C PRO A 389 -22.15 22.69 -11.79
N ASP A 390 -23.33 22.29 -11.30
CA ASP A 390 -23.57 20.93 -10.83
C ASP A 390 -23.47 19.90 -11.96
N ILE A 391 -24.09 20.20 -13.11
CA ILE A 391 -23.98 19.37 -14.32
C ILE A 391 -22.53 19.33 -14.82
N GLY A 392 -21.84 20.46 -14.82
CA GLY A 392 -20.43 20.55 -15.24
C GLY A 392 -19.51 19.70 -14.38
N ILE A 393 -19.67 19.76 -13.06
CA ILE A 393 -18.92 18.95 -12.08
C ILE A 393 -19.22 17.46 -12.28
N LEU A 394 -20.49 17.08 -12.43
CA LEU A 394 -20.89 15.70 -12.68
C LEU A 394 -20.27 15.16 -13.96
N PHE A 395 -20.36 15.92 -15.06
CA PHE A 395 -19.79 15.52 -16.35
C PHE A 395 -18.27 15.38 -16.27
N ASN A 396 -17.57 16.36 -15.71
CA ASN A 396 -16.12 16.30 -15.60
C ASN A 396 -15.66 15.15 -14.68
N SER A 397 -16.36 14.90 -13.58
CA SER A 397 -16.06 13.81 -12.64
C SER A 397 -16.39 12.43 -13.23
N SER A 398 -17.39 12.32 -14.11
CA SER A 398 -17.73 11.06 -14.80
C SER A 398 -16.58 10.50 -15.66
N ARG A 399 -15.66 11.37 -16.10
CA ARG A 399 -14.43 10.97 -16.83
C ARG A 399 -13.51 10.10 -15.99
N LEU A 400 -13.67 10.13 -14.66
CA LEU A 400 -12.95 9.30 -13.70
C LEU A 400 -13.55 7.87 -13.60
N LEU A 401 -14.69 7.59 -14.23
CA LEU A 401 -15.28 6.23 -14.25
C LEU A 401 -14.68 5.34 -15.33
N LYS A 402 -14.17 5.92 -16.42
CA LYS A 402 -13.61 5.20 -17.58
C LYS A 402 -12.10 5.01 -17.53
N GLN A 403 -11.45 5.56 -16.51
CA GLN A 403 -9.99 5.63 -16.42
C GLN A 403 -9.39 4.34 -15.92
#